data_AF-A0A1Y4E3D2-F1
#
_entry.id   AF-A0A1Y4E3D2-F1
#
_cell.length_a   1.000
_cell.length_b   1.000
_cell.length_c   1.000
_cell.angle_alpha   90.00
_cell.angle_beta   90.00
_cell.angle_gamma   90.00
#
_symmetry.space_group_name_H-M   'P 1'
#
loop_
_entity.id
_entity.type
_entity.pdbx_description
1 polymer ?
#
loop_
_entity_poly.entity_id
_entity_poly.type
_entity_poly.pdbx_seq_one_letter_code
_entity_poly.pdbx_strand_id
1 'polypeptide(L)'
;MPITPLRTRDASPRAHDAARVRPPLWHGTAFLIEALVLVAFLMAALAVVLSLFASARAEEARAARLSEAVTLAQNAAEAFAATDEPVSRVCREAGAQTGDLYVVAVDVAAEERAAGTLYTATISVAAADTSEGADAAEGASGATNAESAVGGETLYTLDTARYVAASASREEAA
;
A
#
# COMPACT_ATOMS: atom_id res chain seq x y z
N MET A 1 -14.87 -104.58 -58.11
CA MET A 1 -14.92 -104.15 -56.70
C MET A 1 -14.43 -102.71 -56.63
N PRO A 2 -15.29 -101.74 -56.25
CA PRO A 2 -14.92 -100.35 -56.10
C PRO A 2 -14.45 -100.08 -54.66
N ILE A 3 -13.44 -99.23 -54.49
CA ILE A 3 -13.16 -98.59 -53.19
C ILE A 3 -12.99 -97.09 -53.46
N THR A 4 -13.90 -96.31 -52.90
CA THR A 4 -13.97 -94.84 -52.91
C THR A 4 -14.57 -94.46 -51.56
N PRO A 5 -14.30 -93.27 -51.00
CA PRO A 5 -13.04 -92.67 -50.60
C PRO A 5 -13.02 -92.43 -49.07
N LEU A 6 -11.94 -91.91 -48.48
CA LEU A 6 -12.06 -91.22 -47.18
C LEU A 6 -11.20 -89.95 -47.18
N ARG A 7 -11.91 -88.89 -47.58
CA ARG A 7 -11.61 -87.48 -47.35
C ARG A 7 -11.56 -87.24 -45.85
N THR A 8 -10.37 -87.25 -45.25
CA THR A 8 -10.18 -86.71 -43.90
C THR A 8 -10.05 -85.21 -43.97
N ARG A 9 -11.10 -84.61 -43.41
CA ARG A 9 -11.41 -83.21 -43.20
C ARG A 9 -10.39 -82.53 -42.28
N ASP A 10 -10.07 -81.28 -42.61
CA ASP A 10 -9.61 -80.19 -41.76
C ASP A 10 -8.75 -80.47 -40.51
N ALA A 11 -7.51 -79.98 -40.57
CA ALA A 11 -6.91 -79.30 -39.42
C ALA A 11 -6.12 -78.10 -39.93
N SER A 12 -6.85 -77.09 -40.40
CA SER A 12 -6.29 -75.74 -40.53
C SER A 12 -5.77 -75.30 -39.15
N PRO A 13 -4.59 -74.65 -39.07
CA PRO A 13 -4.03 -74.24 -37.79
C PRO A 13 -5.00 -73.24 -37.17
N ARG A 14 -5.63 -73.60 -36.05
CA ARG A 14 -6.21 -72.59 -35.16
C ARG A 14 -5.03 -71.81 -34.59
N ALA A 15 -4.58 -70.83 -35.36
CA ALA A 15 -4.09 -69.61 -34.79
C ALA A 15 -5.21 -69.11 -33.89
N HIS A 16 -5.17 -69.54 -32.64
CA HIS A 16 -5.64 -68.71 -31.55
C HIS A 16 -4.72 -67.50 -31.59
N ASP A 17 -5.05 -66.61 -32.52
CA ASP A 17 -4.75 -65.21 -32.45
C ASP A 17 -5.44 -64.78 -31.16
N ALA A 18 -4.72 -64.99 -30.05
CA ALA A 18 -4.93 -64.28 -28.82
C ALA A 18 -4.57 -62.82 -29.16
N ALA A 19 -5.48 -62.18 -29.91
CA ALA A 19 -5.74 -60.78 -29.82
C ALA A 19 -6.05 -60.55 -28.35
N ARG A 20 -4.98 -60.43 -27.56
CA ARG A 20 -4.99 -59.80 -26.26
C ARG A 20 -5.55 -58.43 -26.57
N VAL A 21 -6.85 -58.31 -26.38
CA VAL A 21 -7.56 -57.05 -26.28
C VAL A 21 -6.79 -56.28 -25.23
N ARG A 22 -5.90 -55.40 -25.68
CA ARG A 22 -5.24 -54.49 -24.77
C ARG A 22 -6.37 -53.71 -24.12
N PRO A 23 -6.49 -53.70 -22.78
CA PRO A 23 -7.54 -52.93 -22.14
C PRO A 23 -7.43 -51.48 -22.65
N PRO A 24 -8.55 -50.86 -23.00
CA PRO A 24 -8.53 -49.54 -23.61
C PRO A 24 -7.83 -48.55 -22.67
N LEU A 25 -6.74 -47.95 -23.15
CA LEU A 25 -5.95 -46.92 -22.48
C LEU A 25 -6.73 -45.62 -22.22
N TRP A 26 -8.01 -45.56 -22.63
CA TRP A 26 -8.89 -44.39 -22.57
C TRP A 26 -9.08 -43.84 -21.15
N HIS A 27 -8.97 -44.67 -20.10
CA HIS A 27 -9.02 -44.20 -18.71
C HIS A 27 -7.78 -43.36 -18.33
N GLY A 28 -6.60 -43.71 -18.85
CA GLY A 28 -5.36 -42.98 -18.57
C GLY A 28 -5.33 -41.61 -19.24
N THR A 29 -5.77 -41.53 -20.50
CA THR A 29 -5.84 -40.26 -21.23
C THR A 29 -6.91 -39.33 -20.67
N ALA A 30 -8.08 -39.85 -20.29
CA ALA A 30 -9.13 -39.04 -19.67
C ALA A 30 -8.69 -38.44 -18.32
N PHE A 31 -8.02 -39.23 -17.48
CA PHE A 31 -7.44 -38.75 -16.22
C PHE A 31 -6.36 -37.68 -16.44
N LEU A 32 -5.49 -37.86 -17.45
CA LEU A 32 -4.48 -36.85 -17.82
C LEU A 32 -5.12 -35.53 -18.26
N ILE A 33 -6.17 -35.59 -19.08
CA ILE A 33 -6.88 -34.39 -19.53
C ILE A 33 -7.55 -33.70 -18.34
N GLU A 34 -8.20 -34.45 -17.45
CA GLU A 34 -8.81 -33.91 -16.24
C GLU A 34 -7.78 -33.25 -15.33
N ALA A 35 -6.64 -33.91 -15.09
CA ALA A 35 -5.55 -33.34 -14.31
C ALA A 35 -4.99 -32.07 -14.96
N LEU A 36 -4.85 -32.02 -16.29
CA LEU A 36 -4.43 -30.82 -17.01
C LEU A 36 -5.44 -29.67 -16.85
N VAL A 37 -6.75 -29.97 -16.93
CA VAL A 37 -7.81 -28.98 -16.71
C VAL A 37 -7.79 -28.47 -15.27
N LEU A 38 -7.65 -29.36 -14.29
CA LEU A 38 -7.53 -28.99 -12.87
C LEU A 38 -6.28 -28.16 -12.59
N VAL A 39 -5.14 -28.51 -13.17
CA VAL A 39 -3.90 -27.73 -13.05
C VAL A 39 -4.06 -26.36 -13.71
N ALA A 40 -4.67 -26.28 -14.89
CA ALA A 40 -4.94 -25.00 -15.55
C ALA A 40 -5.88 -24.12 -14.72
N PHE A 41 -6.95 -24.70 -14.16
CA PHE A 41 -7.87 -24.02 -13.26
C PHE A 41 -7.17 -23.55 -11.98
N LEU A 42 -6.35 -24.41 -11.37
CA LEU A 42 -5.57 -24.10 -10.18
C LEU A 42 -4.62 -22.93 -10.44
N MET A 43 -3.91 -22.93 -11.56
CA MET A 43 -3.03 -21.84 -11.96
C MET A 43 -3.80 -20.53 -12.16
N ALA A 44 -4.97 -20.58 -12.79
CA ALA A 44 -5.83 -19.41 -12.95
C ALA A 44 -6.32 -18.87 -11.61
N ALA A 45 -6.77 -19.73 -10.70
CA ALA A 45 -7.19 -19.35 -9.35
C ALA A 45 -6.03 -18.74 -8.55
N LEU A 46 -4.85 -19.35 -8.61
CA LEU A 46 -3.64 -18.84 -7.96
C LEU A 46 -3.25 -17.46 -8.51
N ALA A 47 -3.31 -17.27 -9.83
CA ALA A 47 -3.03 -15.97 -10.46
C ALA A 47 -3.97 -14.88 -9.95
N VAL A 48 -5.27 -15.17 -9.81
CA VAL A 48 -6.24 -14.22 -9.25
C VAL A 48 -5.89 -13.89 -7.79
N VAL A 49 -5.60 -14.89 -6.97
CA VAL A 49 -5.23 -14.68 -5.56
C VAL A 49 -3.96 -13.83 -5.43
N LEU A 50 -2.94 -14.10 -6.24
CA LEU A 50 -1.70 -13.31 -6.26
C LEU A 50 -1.96 -11.86 -6.71
N SER A 51 -2.83 -11.65 -7.69
CA SER A 51 -3.22 -10.30 -8.11
C SER A 51 -3.90 -9.53 -6.98
N LEU A 52 -4.76 -10.19 -6.20
CA LEU A 52 -5.39 -9.58 -5.02
C LEU A 52 -4.36 -9.23 -3.95
N PHE A 53 -3.44 -10.14 -3.65
CA PHE A 53 -2.35 -9.85 -2.70
C PHE A 53 -1.47 -8.68 -3.16
N ALA A 54 -1.12 -8.61 -4.44
CA ALA A 54 -0.34 -7.50 -4.98
C ALA A 54 -1.07 -6.16 -4.78
N SER A 55 -2.37 -6.12 -5.05
CA SER A 55 -3.18 -4.92 -4.80
C SER A 55 -3.28 -4.56 -3.33
N ALA A 56 -3.45 -5.56 -2.44
CA ALA A 56 -3.53 -5.34 -1.00
C ALA A 56 -2.22 -4.78 -0.44
N ARG A 57 -1.06 -5.27 -0.92
CA ARG A 57 0.25 -4.76 -0.50
C ARG A 57 0.49 -3.32 -0.93
N ALA A 58 0.04 -2.94 -2.13
CA ALA A 58 0.11 -1.55 -2.57
C ALA A 58 -0.77 -0.63 -1.70
N GLU A 59 -1.94 -1.11 -1.31
CA GLU A 59 -2.84 -0.35 -0.44
C GLU A 59 -2.35 -0.27 1.00
N GLU A 60 -1.76 -1.34 1.54
CA GLU A 60 -1.07 -1.37 2.83
C GLU A 60 0.01 -0.28 2.91
N ALA A 61 0.84 -0.15 1.87
CA ALA A 61 1.88 0.88 1.81
C ALA A 61 1.31 2.30 1.76
N ARG A 62 0.18 2.52 1.07
CA ARG A 62 -0.50 3.83 1.06
C ARG A 62 -1.10 4.16 2.43
N ALA A 63 -1.76 3.19 3.05
CA ALA A 63 -2.35 3.35 4.37
C ALA A 63 -1.30 3.66 5.43
N ALA A 64 -0.13 2.99 5.38
CA ALA A 64 1.00 3.29 6.28
C ALA A 64 1.49 4.72 6.14
N ARG A 65 1.72 5.19 4.90
CA ARG A 65 2.17 6.58 4.65
C ARG A 65 1.15 7.63 5.09
N LEU A 66 -0.14 7.38 4.85
CA LEU A 66 -1.20 8.27 5.31
C LEU A 66 -1.28 8.31 6.84
N SER A 67 -1.18 7.16 7.51
CA SER A 67 -1.19 7.05 8.98
C SER A 67 -0.04 7.84 9.62
N GLU A 68 1.15 7.76 9.03
CA GLU A 68 2.30 8.56 9.45
C GLU A 68 2.08 10.05 9.22
N ALA A 69 1.60 10.44 8.03
CA ALA A 69 1.32 11.85 7.73
C ALA A 69 0.32 12.46 8.73
N VAL A 70 -0.71 11.71 9.14
CA VAL A 70 -1.64 12.10 10.20
C VAL A 70 -0.92 12.27 11.53
N THR A 71 -0.08 11.30 11.92
CA THR A 71 0.66 11.35 13.19
C THR A 71 1.60 12.56 13.24
N LEU A 72 2.33 12.84 12.16
CA LEU A 72 3.20 14.00 12.06
C LEU A 72 2.41 15.31 12.14
N ALA A 73 1.27 15.41 11.45
CA ALA A 73 0.41 16.58 11.54
C ALA A 73 -0.14 16.79 12.96
N GLN A 74 -0.51 15.71 13.65
CA GLN A 74 -0.97 15.76 15.04
C GLN A 74 0.14 16.21 15.99
N ASN A 75 1.34 15.65 15.88
CA ASN A 75 2.50 16.07 16.67
C ASN A 75 2.80 17.57 16.45
N ALA A 76 2.72 18.04 15.21
CA ALA A 76 2.88 19.46 14.89
C ALA A 76 1.75 20.32 15.49
N ALA A 77 0.51 19.83 15.49
CA ALA A 77 -0.63 20.51 16.10
C ALA A 77 -0.50 20.59 17.63
N GLU A 78 0.00 19.52 18.27
CA GLU A 78 0.29 19.52 19.71
C GLU A 78 1.40 20.53 20.05
N ALA A 79 2.48 20.57 19.26
CA ALA A 79 3.54 21.56 19.42
C ALA A 79 3.03 23.00 19.23
N PHE A 80 2.16 23.23 18.23
CA PHE A 80 1.46 24.51 18.04
C PHE A 80 0.62 24.87 19.27
N ALA A 81 -0.18 23.93 19.79
CA ALA A 81 -1.02 24.15 20.95
C ALA A 81 -0.22 24.43 22.24
N ALA A 82 1.02 23.95 22.33
CA ALA A 82 1.90 24.20 23.47
C ALA A 82 2.70 25.51 23.38
N THR A 83 2.78 26.15 22.20
CA THR A 83 3.61 27.35 21.97
C THR A 83 2.80 28.63 22.18
N ASP A 84 3.23 29.50 23.09
CA ASP A 84 2.49 30.74 23.43
C ASP A 84 2.48 31.77 22.31
N GLU A 85 3.54 31.81 21.50
CA GLU A 85 3.67 32.65 20.32
C GLU A 85 4.05 31.77 19.11
N PRO A 86 3.08 31.04 18.53
CA PRO A 86 3.35 30.11 17.45
C PRO A 86 3.75 30.86 16.18
N VAL A 87 4.71 30.30 15.44
CA VAL A 87 5.24 30.86 14.19
C VAL A 87 5.14 29.84 13.05
N SER A 88 4.97 30.32 11.82
CA SER A 88 5.04 29.45 10.64
C SER A 88 6.42 28.81 10.53
N ARG A 89 6.46 27.53 10.15
CA ARG A 89 7.70 26.77 10.02
C ARG A 89 7.56 25.64 9.01
N VAL A 90 8.68 25.19 8.47
CA VAL A 90 8.77 23.99 7.63
C VAL A 90 9.88 23.10 8.17
N CYS A 91 9.58 21.83 8.38
CA CYS A 91 10.52 20.85 8.92
C CYS A 91 10.47 19.56 8.09
N ARG A 92 11.57 18.79 8.14
CA ARG A 92 11.63 17.45 7.55
C ARG A 92 11.69 16.42 8.66
N GLU A 93 10.82 15.42 8.61
CA GLU A 93 10.68 14.40 9.65
C GLU A 93 10.58 13.01 9.00
N ALA A 94 11.24 12.03 9.59
CA ALA A 94 11.19 10.65 9.12
C ALA A 94 9.99 9.93 9.76
N GLY A 95 9.24 9.19 8.95
CA GLY A 95 8.16 8.32 9.41
C GLY A 95 8.69 7.18 10.28
N ALA A 96 8.04 6.94 11.42
CA ALA A 96 8.47 5.92 12.37
C ALA A 96 8.24 4.47 11.91
N GLN A 97 7.27 4.24 11.02
CA GLN A 97 6.84 2.94 10.51
C GLN A 97 7.49 2.60 9.17
N THR A 98 7.55 3.55 8.24
CA THR A 98 8.08 3.35 6.88
C THR A 98 9.54 3.75 6.73
N GLY A 99 10.00 4.71 7.54
CA GLY A 99 11.30 5.37 7.37
C GLY A 99 11.33 6.41 6.24
N ASP A 100 10.20 6.66 5.57
CA ASP A 100 10.09 7.67 4.52
C ASP A 100 10.27 9.07 5.10
N LEU A 101 10.84 9.98 4.30
CA LEU A 101 11.01 11.37 4.70
C LEU A 101 9.78 12.19 4.28
N TYR A 102 9.28 13.01 5.21
CA TYR A 102 8.14 13.89 5.01
C TYR A 102 8.54 15.35 5.20
N VAL A 103 7.86 16.25 4.50
CA VAL A 103 7.90 17.69 4.75
C VAL A 103 6.64 18.06 5.52
N VAL A 104 6.81 18.64 6.70
CA VAL A 104 5.75 19.17 7.54
C VAL A 104 5.82 20.69 7.49
N ALA A 105 4.83 21.32 6.86
CA ALA A 105 4.69 22.77 6.84
C ALA A 105 3.56 23.18 7.79
N VAL A 106 3.84 24.14 8.66
CA VAL A 106 2.89 24.76 9.57
C VAL A 106 2.79 26.22 9.16
N ASP A 107 1.62 26.63 8.70
CA ASP A 107 1.35 28.03 8.41
C ASP A 107 0.44 28.63 9.48
N VAL A 108 0.90 29.70 10.13
CA VAL A 108 0.23 30.32 11.27
C VAL A 108 -0.26 31.72 10.89
N ALA A 109 -1.55 31.97 11.10
CA ALA A 109 -2.17 33.28 11.04
C ALA A 109 -2.53 33.77 12.45
N ALA A 110 -2.19 35.02 12.75
CA ALA A 110 -2.53 35.67 14.02
C ALA A 110 -3.59 36.75 13.81
N GLU A 111 -4.63 36.73 14.65
CA GLU A 111 -5.68 37.73 14.70
C GLU A 111 -5.70 38.36 16.10
N GLU A 112 -5.29 39.62 16.21
CA GLU A 112 -5.38 40.38 17.45
C GLU A 112 -6.84 40.69 17.81
N ARG A 113 -7.19 40.50 19.07
CA ARG A 113 -8.50 40.81 19.64
C ARG A 113 -8.33 41.62 20.92
N ALA A 114 -9.39 42.32 21.33
CA ALA A 114 -9.38 43.19 22.51
C ALA A 114 -8.96 42.50 23.81
N ALA A 115 -9.10 41.17 23.91
CA ALA A 115 -8.79 40.39 25.11
C ALA A 115 -7.64 39.38 24.92
N GLY A 116 -6.89 39.44 23.82
CA GLY A 116 -5.85 38.46 23.47
C GLY A 116 -5.71 38.21 21.97
N THR A 117 -4.93 37.20 21.58
CA THR A 117 -4.65 36.85 20.18
C THR A 117 -5.20 35.48 19.84
N LEU A 118 -5.94 35.37 18.73
CA LEU A 118 -6.33 34.08 18.16
C LEU A 118 -5.29 33.67 17.10
N TYR A 119 -4.61 32.56 17.34
CA TYR A 119 -3.74 31.93 16.36
C TYR A 119 -4.50 30.82 15.65
N THR A 120 -4.48 30.81 14.32
CA THR A 120 -4.97 29.71 13.48
C THR A 120 -3.77 29.10 12.76
N ALA A 121 -3.73 27.78 12.65
CA ALA A 121 -2.68 27.08 11.92
C ALA A 121 -3.24 26.08 10.92
N THR A 122 -2.69 26.10 9.71
CA THR A 122 -2.87 25.06 8.69
C THR A 122 -1.61 24.24 8.59
N ILE A 123 -1.71 22.96 8.88
CA ILE A 123 -0.58 22.02 8.92
C ILE A 123 -0.72 21.08 7.74
N SER A 124 0.23 21.12 6.81
CA SER A 124 0.27 20.23 5.64
C SER A 124 1.48 19.30 5.71
N VAL A 125 1.25 18.02 5.44
CA VAL A 125 2.29 17.00 5.39
C VAL A 125 2.34 16.40 3.98
N ALA A 126 3.51 16.44 3.37
CA ALA A 126 3.78 15.88 2.05
C ALA A 126 4.95 14.90 2.09
N ALA A 127 4.97 13.96 1.13
CA ALA A 127 6.16 13.16 0.92
C ALA A 127 7.31 14.07 0.47
N ALA A 128 8.51 13.87 1.02
CA ALA A 128 9.69 14.60 0.55
C ALA A 128 10.16 14.02 -0.77
N ASP A 129 10.25 14.86 -1.80
CA ASP A 129 10.91 14.47 -3.04
C ASP A 129 12.38 14.22 -2.75
N THR A 130 12.87 13.05 -3.15
CA THR A 130 14.27 12.65 -2.99
C THR A 130 15.23 13.47 -3.86
N SER A 131 14.71 14.41 -4.65
CA SER A 131 15.46 15.20 -5.63
C SER A 131 16.01 16.54 -5.11
N GLU A 132 15.91 16.86 -3.82
CA GLU A 132 16.62 18.00 -3.25
C GLU A 132 17.53 17.59 -2.10
N GLY A 133 18.82 17.45 -2.44
CA GLY A 133 19.96 17.93 -1.66
C GLY A 133 20.16 17.30 -0.28
N ALA A 134 21.03 16.30 -0.22
CA ALA A 134 21.72 15.86 0.98
C ALA A 134 22.73 16.89 1.55
N ASP A 135 22.47 18.20 1.40
CA ASP A 135 23.30 19.26 1.96
C ASP A 135 22.45 20.51 2.23
N ALA A 136 21.97 20.62 3.47
CA ALA A 136 21.77 21.91 4.12
C ALA A 136 21.88 21.70 5.64
N ALA A 137 22.98 22.20 6.16
CA ALA A 137 23.37 22.18 7.55
C ALA A 137 22.37 22.91 8.46
N GLU A 138 22.50 22.59 9.76
CA GLU A 138 22.15 23.40 10.93
C GLU A 138 21.81 24.86 10.66
N GLY A 139 20.64 25.29 11.14
CA GLY A 139 20.39 26.67 11.52
C GLY A 139 20.14 27.65 10.38
N ALA A 140 18.94 27.62 9.81
CA ALA A 140 18.40 28.80 9.13
C ALA A 140 16.89 28.90 9.39
N SER A 141 16.53 29.75 10.35
CA SER A 141 15.19 30.35 10.44
C SER A 141 15.04 31.32 9.27
N GLY A 142 14.63 30.78 8.13
CA GLY A 142 14.24 31.55 6.95
C GLY A 142 12.74 31.36 6.74
N ALA A 143 11.97 32.42 6.93
CA ALA A 143 10.54 32.45 6.60
C ALA A 143 10.37 32.31 5.08
N THR A 144 10.32 31.08 4.59
CA THR A 144 9.79 30.75 3.28
C THR A 144 8.29 30.53 3.45
N ASN A 145 7.49 31.18 2.60
CA ASN A 145 6.04 31.01 2.61
C ASN A 145 5.69 29.51 2.51
N ALA A 146 4.90 29.01 3.46
CA ALA A 146 4.57 27.59 3.61
C ALA A 146 3.95 26.98 2.34
N GLU A 147 3.30 27.79 1.51
CA GLU A 147 2.70 27.40 0.22
C GLU A 147 3.71 27.01 -0.87
N SER A 148 4.97 27.44 -0.81
CA SER A 148 5.99 27.14 -1.86
C SER A 148 7.08 26.17 -1.41
N ALA A 149 7.10 25.74 -0.16
CA ALA A 149 8.11 24.79 0.36
C ALA A 149 7.66 23.31 0.25
N VAL A 150 6.40 23.06 -0.11
CA VAL A 150 5.85 21.72 -0.32
C VAL A 150 6.06 21.35 -1.78
N GLY A 151 7.26 20.85 -2.11
CA GLY A 151 7.61 20.43 -3.47
C GLY A 151 6.85 19.19 -3.97
N GLY A 152 6.21 18.44 -3.08
CA GLY A 152 5.54 17.16 -3.37
C GLY A 152 4.02 17.17 -3.19
N GLU A 153 3.38 16.03 -3.51
CA GLU A 153 1.95 15.81 -3.26
C GLU A 153 1.65 15.85 -1.75
N THR A 154 0.76 16.76 -1.34
CA THR A 154 0.27 16.83 0.04
C THR A 154 -0.57 15.59 0.35
N LEU A 155 -0.12 14.80 1.32
CA LEU A 155 -0.77 13.57 1.75
C LEU A 155 -1.89 13.86 2.77
N TYR A 156 -1.68 14.86 3.62
CA TYR A 156 -2.62 15.19 4.68
C TYR A 156 -2.56 16.67 5.06
N THR A 157 -3.70 17.22 5.48
CA THR A 157 -3.80 18.59 5.98
C THR A 157 -4.69 18.63 7.22
N LEU A 158 -4.29 19.42 8.21
CA LEU A 158 -4.98 19.60 9.48
C LEU A 158 -5.05 21.09 9.83
N ASP A 159 -6.25 21.59 10.03
CA ASP A 159 -6.47 22.96 10.53
C ASP A 159 -6.76 22.94 12.03
N THR A 160 -6.14 23.88 12.76
CA THR A 160 -6.31 24.03 14.21
C THR A 160 -6.24 25.49 14.63
N ALA A 161 -6.70 25.80 15.84
CA ALA A 161 -6.65 27.16 16.37
C ALA A 161 -6.43 27.16 17.89
N ARG A 162 -5.73 28.19 18.38
CA ARG A 162 -5.45 28.44 19.80
C ARG A 162 -5.70 29.91 20.12
N TYR A 163 -6.43 30.17 21.19
CA TYR A 163 -6.57 31.52 21.74
C TYR A 163 -5.61 31.73 22.91
N VAL A 164 -4.88 32.85 22.90
CA VAL A 164 -3.99 33.27 23.98
C VAL A 164 -4.53 34.58 24.55
N ALA A 165 -5.01 34.54 25.79
CA ALA A 165 -5.53 35.73 26.45
C ALA A 165 -4.40 36.73 26.74
N ALA A 166 -4.68 38.03 26.62
CA ALA A 166 -3.78 39.06 27.11
C ALA A 166 -3.59 38.85 28.61
N SER A 167 -2.34 38.80 29.07
CA SER A 167 -2.07 38.69 30.50
C SER A 167 -2.66 39.92 31.19
N ALA A 168 -3.72 39.71 31.98
CA ALA A 168 -4.27 40.76 32.81
C ALA A 168 -3.14 41.19 33.76
N SER A 169 -2.60 42.38 33.52
CA SER A 169 -1.82 43.08 34.54
C SER A 169 -2.69 43.07 35.80
N ARG A 170 -2.23 42.36 36.82
CA ARG A 170 -2.80 42.38 38.17
C ARG A 170 -2.62 43.79 38.71
N GLU A 171 -3.47 44.69 38.25
CA GLU A 171 -3.69 46.02 38.78
C GLU A 171 -4.89 45.91 39.72
N GLU A 172 -4.68 45.20 40.83
CA GLU A 172 -5.50 45.38 42.01
C GLU A 172 -4.57 46.01 43.06
N ALA A 173 -4.65 47.33 43.06
CA ALA A 173 -4.05 48.20 44.04
C ALA A 173 -4.72 48.06 45.42
N ALA A 174 -3.91 48.35 46.43
CA ALA A 174 -4.27 48.81 47.79
C ALA A 174 -4.77 47.77 48.80
#